data_AF-A0A2V9J7N2-F1
#
_entry.id   AF-A0A2V9J7N2-F1
#
_cell.length_a   1.000
_cell.length_b   1.000
_cell.length_c   1.000
_cell.angle_alpha   90.00
_cell.angle_beta   90.00
_cell.angle_gamma   90.00
#
_symmetry.space_group_name_H-M   'P 1'
#
loop_
_entity.id
_entity.type
_entity.pdbx_description
1 polymer ?
#
loop_
_entity_poly.entity_id
_entity_poly.type
_entity_poly.pdbx_seq_one_letter_code
_entity_poly.pdbx_strand_id
1 'polypeptide(L)' 'IIINHTDCGMLTFKDEDLRSKLQKQTGTAAVAPVAFHAFSNLEENVRQQIQKVRSHPWLPKQISVRGFVYDV' A
#
# COMPACT_ATOMS: atom_id res chain seq x y z
N ILE A 1 6.73 12.38 6.51
CA ILE A 1 5.27 12.58 6.37
C ILE A 1 4.76 11.44 5.51
N ILE A 2 3.59 10.86 5.82
CA ILE A 2 2.92 9.84 5.03
C ILE A 2 1.66 10.49 4.43
N ILE A 3 1.44 10.31 3.13
CA ILE A 3 0.29 10.91 2.43
C ILE A 3 -0.32 9.82 1.55
N ASN A 4 -1.57 9.49 1.83
CA ASN A 4 -2.43 8.78 0.89
C ASN A 4 -3.42 9.77 0.26
N HIS A 5 -4.22 9.33 -0.71
CA HIS A 5 -5.21 10.19 -1.36
C HIS A 5 -6.55 9.50 -1.57
N THR A 6 -7.63 10.27 -1.67
CA THR A 6 -8.94 9.80 -2.12
C THR A 6 -8.86 9.35 -3.60
N ASP A 7 -9.78 8.52 -4.06
CA ASP A 7 -9.75 7.90 -5.40
C ASP A 7 -8.42 7.17 -5.74
N CYS A 8 -7.81 6.55 -4.73
CA CYS A 8 -6.59 5.77 -4.94
C CYS A 8 -6.87 4.48 -5.71
N GLY A 9 -6.19 4.29 -6.84
CA GLY A 9 -6.30 3.05 -7.63
C GLY A 9 -6.03 1.78 -6.83
N MET A 10 -5.23 1.84 -5.77
CA MET A 10 -4.95 0.72 -4.88
C MET A 10 -6.15 0.26 -4.01
N LEU A 11 -7.23 1.05 -3.97
CA LEU A 11 -8.51 0.67 -3.35
C LEU A 11 -9.41 -0.16 -4.28
N THR A 12 -9.09 -0.22 -5.58
CA THR A 12 -10.01 -0.72 -6.61
C THR A 12 -9.85 -2.21 -6.93
N PHE A 13 -8.85 -2.87 -6.34
CA PHE A 13 -8.55 -4.28 -6.60
C PHE A 13 -7.96 -4.99 -5.39
N LYS A 14 -7.93 -6.32 -5.45
CA LYS A 14 -7.12 -7.17 -4.57
C LYS A 14 -5.92 -7.72 -5.32
N ASP A 15 -4.82 -7.94 -4.61
CA ASP A 15 -3.58 -8.48 -5.19
C ASP A 15 -3.82 -9.80 -5.96
N GLU A 16 -4.70 -10.67 -5.46
CA GLU A 16 -5.06 -11.95 -6.08
C GLU A 16 -5.77 -11.76 -7.43
N ASP A 17 -6.67 -10.78 -7.50
CA ASP A 17 -7.43 -10.46 -8.71
C ASP A 17 -6.49 -9.90 -9.78
N LEU A 18 -5.59 -9.00 -9.39
CA LEU A 18 -4.60 -8.43 -10.30
C LEU A 18 -3.62 -9.48 -10.80
N ARG A 19 -3.11 -10.35 -9.92
CA ARG A 19 -2.23 -11.46 -10.31
C ARG A 19 -2.92 -12.39 -11.30
N SER A 20 -4.17 -12.79 -11.01
CA SER A 20 -4.95 -13.66 -11.88
C SER A 20 -5.20 -13.02 -13.25
N LYS A 21 -5.48 -11.71 -13.29
CA LYS A 21 -5.67 -10.96 -14.52
C LYS A 21 -4.38 -10.91 -15.35
N LEU A 22 -3.25 -10.63 -14.71
CA LEU A 22 -1.94 -10.62 -15.38
C LEU A 22 -1.61 -11.98 -15.97
N GLN A 23 -1.76 -13.07 -15.21
CA GLN A 23 -1.48 -14.42 -15.69
C GLN A 23 -2.34 -14.79 -16.91
N LYS A 24 -3.63 -14.42 -16.90
CA LYS A 24 -4.52 -14.63 -18.05
C LYS A 24 -4.09 -13.85 -19.30
N GLN A 25 -3.53 -12.66 -19.12
CA GLN A 25 -3.14 -11.78 -20.23
C GLN A 25 -1.75 -12.09 -20.80
N THR A 26 -0.80 -12.45 -19.94
CA THR A 26 0.60 -12.69 -20.33
C THR A 26 0.90 -14.17 -20.57
N GLY A 27 -0.01 -15.07 -20.17
CA GLY A 27 0.20 -16.51 -20.20
C GLY A 27 1.20 -17.03 -19.15
N THR A 28 1.76 -16.15 -18.31
CA THR A 28 2.79 -16.49 -17.33
C THR A 28 2.44 -15.91 -15.97
N ALA A 29 2.65 -16.67 -14.89
CA ALA A 29 2.46 -16.16 -13.55
C ALA A 29 3.44 -15.01 -13.26
N ALA A 30 2.97 -13.97 -12.57
CA ALA A 30 3.84 -12.88 -12.13
C ALA A 30 4.89 -13.42 -11.13
N VAL A 31 6.16 -13.41 -11.56
CA VAL A 31 7.30 -13.82 -10.71
C VAL A 31 7.66 -12.69 -9.72
N ALA A 32 7.39 -11.44 -10.10
CA ALA A 32 7.51 -10.26 -9.25
C ALA A 32 6.54 -9.15 -9.70
N PRO A 33 6.05 -8.30 -8.78
CA PRO A 33 6.25 -8.36 -7.33
C PRO A 33 5.43 -9.48 -6.67
N VAL A 34 5.88 -9.91 -5.48
CA VAL A 34 5.15 -10.92 -4.68
C VAL A 34 3.87 -10.34 -4.08
N ALA A 35 3.80 -9.04 -3.84
CA ALA A 35 2.60 -8.33 -3.42
C ALA A 35 2.54 -6.98 -4.13
N PHE A 36 1.33 -6.58 -4.52
CA PHE A 36 1.04 -5.24 -5.04
C PHE A 36 0.65 -4.28 -3.91
N HIS A 37 0.34 -4.79 -2.71
CA HIS A 37 0.01 -3.99 -1.54
C HIS A 37 -1.27 -3.15 -1.72
N ALA A 38 -2.27 -3.71 -2.41
CA ALA A 38 -3.60 -3.15 -2.39
C ALA A 38 -4.18 -3.13 -0.96
N PHE A 39 -5.04 -2.15 -0.69
CA PHE A 39 -5.66 -1.95 0.61
C PHE A 39 -7.13 -1.58 0.41
N SER A 40 -7.98 -1.86 1.39
CA SER A 40 -9.43 -1.62 1.28
C SER A 40 -9.92 -0.41 2.08
N ASN A 41 -9.08 0.14 2.95
CA ASN A 41 -9.42 1.29 3.77
C ASN A 41 -8.26 2.28 3.82
N LEU A 42 -8.55 3.54 3.49
CA LEU A 42 -7.57 4.58 3.28
C LEU A 42 -6.93 5.04 4.59
N GLU A 43 -7.76 5.35 5.60
CA GLU A 43 -7.31 5.84 6.90
C GLU A 43 -6.56 4.76 7.67
N GLU A 44 -7.02 3.53 7.59
CA GLU A 44 -6.36 2.38 8.21
C GLU A 44 -5.00 2.12 7.56
N ASN A 45 -4.90 2.20 6.24
CA ASN A 45 -3.60 2.09 5.56
C ASN A 45 -2.63 3.20 6.02
N VAL A 46 -3.10 4.45 6.18
CA VAL A 46 -2.25 5.52 6.75
C VAL A 46 -1.79 5.16 8.17
N ARG A 47 -2.69 4.68 9.04
CA ARG A 47 -2.35 4.29 10.42
C ARG A 47 -1.32 3.15 10.45
N GLN A 48 -1.51 2.13 9.62
CA GLN A 48 -0.59 1.00 9.51
C GLN A 48 0.80 1.44 9.02
N GLN A 49 0.86 2.33 8.03
CA GLN A 49 2.13 2.89 7.56
C GLN A 49 2.82 3.72 8.64
N ILE A 50 2.09 4.53 9.41
CA ILE A 50 2.67 5.26 10.55
C ILE A 50 3.25 4.29 11.57
N GLN A 51 2.51 3.23 11.93
CA GLN A 51 2.97 2.22 12.87
C GLN A 51 4.22 1.50 12.35
N LYS A 52 4.23 1.13 11.07
CA LYS A 52 5.39 0.48 10.41
C LYS A 52 6.63 1.35 10.47
N VAL A 53 6.51 2.65 10.22
CA VAL A 53 7.64 3.60 10.31
C VAL A 53 8.10 3.73 11.76
N ARG A 54 7.18 3.84 12.72
CA ARG A 54 7.52 4.00 14.15
C ARG A 54 8.17 2.75 14.76
N SER A 55 7.78 1.55 14.32
CA SER A 55 8.32 0.29 14.83
C SER A 55 9.58 -0.18 14.09
N HIS A 56 9.98 0.53 13.03
CA HIS A 56 11.07 0.08 12.17
C HIS A 56 12.43 0.15 12.88
N PRO A 57 13.20 -0.95 12.98
CA PRO A 57 14.44 -0.99 13.76
C PRO A 57 15.55 -0.11 13.17
N TRP A 58 15.51 0.13 11.86
CA TRP A 58 16.48 0.97 11.16
C TRP A 58 16.13 2.47 11.13
N LEU A 59 14.98 2.88 11.69
CA LEU A 59 14.58 4.28 11.74
C LEU A 59 14.80 4.87 13.15
N PRO A 60 15.40 6.06 13.27
CA PRO A 60 15.55 6.73 14.56
C PRO A 60 14.20 7.03 15.21
N LYS A 61 14.04 6.67 16.49
CA LYS A 61 12.78 6.79 17.25
C LYS A 61 12.32 8.24 17.47
N GLN A 62 13.24 9.19 17.39
CA GLN A 62 12.99 10.63 17.56
C GLN A 62 12.37 11.30 16.34
N ILE A 63 12.26 10.60 15.20
CA ILE A 63 11.66 11.19 13.99
C ILE A 63 10.15 11.35 14.17
N SER A 64 9.67 12.57 13.97
CA SER A 64 8.23 12.86 13.98
C SER A 64 7.55 12.29 12.73
N VAL A 65 6.60 11.38 12.94
CA VAL A 65 5.80 10.77 11.87
C VAL A 65 4.37 11.30 11.94
N ARG A 66 3.89 11.85 10.83
CA ARG A 66 2.53 12.38 10.62
C ARG A 66 1.94 11.78 9.35
N GLY A 67 0.66 11.44 9.38
CA GLY A 67 -0.07 10.93 8.23
C GLY A 67 -1.22 11.86 7.82
N PHE A 68 -1.49 11.92 6.53
CA PHE A 68 -2.51 12.76 5.92
C PHE A 68 -3.24 12.00 4.81
N VAL A 69 -4.47 12.42 4.55
CA VAL A 69 -5.22 12.06 3.34
C VAL A 69 -5.39 13.32 2.51
N TYR A 70 -4.93 13.28 1.27
CA TYR A 70 -5.16 14.31 0.27
C TYR A 70 -6.48 14.03 -0.45
N ASP A 71 -7.36 15.03 -0.53
CA ASP A 71 -8.61 14.93 -1.28
C ASP A 71 -8.38 15.41 -2.72
N VAL A 72 -8.55 14.52 -3.71
CA VAL A 72 -8.26 14.77 -5.14
C VAL A 72 -9.44 15.34 -5.91
#